data_AF-A0A914CDX5-F1
#
_entry.id   AF-A0A914CDX5-F1
#
_cell.length_a   1.000
_cell.length_b   1.000
_cell.length_c   1.000
_cell.angle_alpha   90.00
_cell.angle_beta   90.00
_cell.angle_gamma   90.00
#
_symmetry.space_group_name_H-M   'P 1'
#
loop_
_entity.id
_entity.type
_entity.pdbx_description
1 polymer ?
#
loop_
_entity_poly.entity_id
_entity_poly.type
_entity_poly.pdbx_seq_one_letter_code
_entity_poly.pdbx_strand_id
1 'polypeptide(L)'
;MANLLKYIFATFVGPQILNRFWIKGIARHSKQELNEILRHDFIAIETILGDKKFIFGDKVHEIDCTIFGHMASFTFLPYDHEAKRILREEFPTIKNHMDRMAKMFFSESQFRE
;
A
#
# COMPACT_ATOMS: atom_id res chain seq x y z
N MET A 1 15.50 11.28 25.97
CA MET A 1 14.90 9.92 25.88
C MET A 1 14.48 9.51 24.47
N ALA A 2 13.75 10.34 23.70
CA ALA A 2 13.27 9.97 22.36
C ALA A 2 14.37 9.54 21.36
N ASN A 3 15.53 10.19 21.38
CA ASN A 3 16.64 9.82 20.48
C ASN A 3 17.26 8.46 20.84
N LEU A 4 17.39 8.15 22.13
CA LEU A 4 17.90 6.85 22.59
C LEU A 4 16.96 5.71 22.16
N LEU A 5 15.65 5.92 22.30
CA LEU A 5 14.62 4.99 21.82
C LEU A 5 14.71 4.77 20.30
N LYS A 6 14.93 5.81 19.50
CA LYS A 6 15.15 5.68 18.05
C LYS A 6 16.35 4.80 17.73
N TYR A 7 17.48 4.99 18.42
CA TYR A 7 18.68 4.18 18.20
C TYR A 7 18.46 2.72 18.62
N ILE A 8 17.86 2.47 19.78
CA ILE A 8 17.53 1.10 20.23
C ILE A 8 16.60 0.42 19.23
N PHE A 9 15.56 1.13 18.75
CA PHE A 9 14.63 0.58 17.78
C PHE A 9 15.32 0.27 16.44
N ALA A 10 16.16 1.18 15.95
CA ALA A 10 16.92 0.97 14.71
C ALA A 10 17.90 -0.21 14.81
N THR A 11 18.61 -0.35 15.93
CA THR A 11 19.63 -1.38 16.12
C THR A 11 19.06 -2.77 16.40
N PHE A 12 17.94 -2.87 17.13
CA PHE A 12 17.38 -4.18 17.49
C PHE A 12 16.22 -4.62 16.60
N VAL A 13 15.33 -3.71 16.16
CA VAL A 13 14.13 -4.08 15.40
C VAL A 13 14.41 -4.11 13.90
N GLY A 14 15.20 -3.16 13.38
CA GLY A 14 15.54 -3.08 11.96
C GLY A 14 16.13 -4.38 11.38
N PRO A 15 17.21 -4.95 11.97
CA PRO A 15 17.79 -6.20 11.51
C PRO A 15 16.84 -7.39 11.59
N GLN A 16 15.95 -7.43 12.59
CA GLN A 16 14.96 -8.52 12.72
C GLN A 16 13.93 -8.48 11.59
N ILE A 17 13.47 -7.29 11.21
CA ILE A 17 12.54 -7.09 10.08
C ILE A 17 13.22 -7.49 8.77
N LEU A 18 14.45 -7.01 8.53
CA LEU A 18 15.21 -7.36 7.33
C LEU A 18 15.47 -8.87 7.24
N ASN A 19 15.84 -9.52 8.35
CA ASN A 19 16.02 -10.97 8.37
C ASN A 19 14.72 -11.72 8.05
N ARG A 20 13.57 -11.26 8.56
CA ARG A 20 12.26 -11.85 8.22
C ARG A 20 11.96 -11.71 6.72
N PHE A 21 12.26 -10.56 6.12
CA PHE A 21 12.09 -10.38 4.67
C PHE A 21 13.10 -11.20 3.86
N TRP A 22 14.32 -11.40 4.36
CA TRP A 22 15.35 -12.21 3.71
C TRP A 22 15.00 -13.71 3.70
N ILE A 23 14.52 -14.24 4.82
CA ILE A 23 14.06 -15.63 4.93
C ILE A 23 12.87 -15.87 3.98
N LYS A 24 11.97 -14.89 3.86
CA LYS A 24 10.84 -14.92 2.92
C LYS A 24 11.22 -14.65 1.46
N GLY A 25 12.49 -14.38 1.16
CA GLY A 25 12.97 -14.12 -0.20
C GLY A 25 12.79 -12.69 -0.70
N ILE A 26 11.87 -11.90 -0.12
CA ILE A 26 11.59 -10.51 -0.54
C ILE A 26 12.85 -9.65 -0.54
N ALA A 27 13.65 -9.68 0.53
CA ALA A 27 14.85 -8.85 0.62
C ALA A 27 16.03 -9.35 -0.24
N ARG A 28 15.87 -10.44 -1.01
CA ARG A 28 16.88 -10.93 -1.97
C ARG A 28 16.78 -10.21 -3.33
N HIS A 29 15.66 -9.56 -3.59
CA HIS A 29 15.41 -8.83 -4.83
C HIS A 29 16.06 -7.44 -4.77
N SER A 30 16.54 -6.98 -5.92
CA SER A 30 16.93 -5.60 -6.16
C SER A 30 15.72 -4.66 -6.05
N LYS A 31 15.98 -3.35 -5.89
CA LYS A 31 14.91 -2.35 -5.83
C LYS A 31 14.07 -2.33 -7.12
N GLN A 32 14.70 -2.55 -8.27
CA GLN A 32 14.04 -2.59 -9.56
C GLN A 32 13.08 -3.79 -9.65
N GLU A 33 13.55 -4.99 -9.29
CA GLU A 33 12.70 -6.19 -9.24
C GLU A 33 11.54 -6.03 -8.25
N LEU A 34 11.78 -5.44 -7.08
CA LEU A 34 10.71 -5.14 -6.11
C LEU A 34 9.65 -4.19 -6.69
N ASN A 35 10.06 -3.18 -7.45
CA ASN A 35 9.14 -2.28 -8.13
C ASN A 35 8.35 -2.99 -9.24
N GLU A 36 8.97 -3.94 -9.95
CA GLU A 36 8.28 -4.76 -10.95
C GLU A 36 7.25 -5.70 -10.32
N ILE A 37 7.61 -6.36 -9.21
CA ILE A 37 6.68 -7.19 -8.42
C ILE A 37 5.49 -6.34 -7.96
N LEU A 38 5.76 -5.15 -7.41
CA LEU A 38 4.71 -4.22 -6.99
C LEU A 38 3.77 -3.84 -8.15
N ARG A 39 4.33 -3.54 -9.33
CA ARG A 39 3.53 -3.23 -10.53
C ARG A 39 2.68 -4.42 -10.96
N HIS A 40 3.21 -5.63 -10.90
CA HIS A 40 2.44 -6.84 -11.20
C HIS A 40 1.23 -7.00 -10.26
N ASP A 41 1.41 -6.75 -8.97
CA ASP A 41 0.31 -6.79 -8.00
C ASP A 41 -0.74 -5.70 -8.30
N PHE A 42 -0.31 -4.49 -8.64
CA PHE A 42 -1.22 -3.40 -9.02
C PHE A 42 -1.96 -3.68 -10.32
N ILE A 43 -1.30 -4.22 -11.34
CA ILE A 43 -1.94 -4.67 -12.58
C ILE A 43 -3.00 -5.72 -12.29
N ALA A 44 -2.74 -6.66 -11.36
CA ALA A 44 -3.72 -7.67 -10.99
C ALA A 44 -4.96 -7.04 -10.33
N ILE A 45 -4.78 -6.11 -9.39
CA ILE A 45 -5.89 -5.38 -8.76
C ILE A 45 -6.68 -4.59 -9.81
N GLU A 46 -6.00 -3.84 -10.68
CA GLU A 46 -6.64 -3.06 -11.73
C GLU A 46 -7.39 -3.95 -12.73
N THR A 47 -6.84 -5.11 -13.08
CA THR A 47 -7.50 -6.08 -13.96
C THR A 47 -8.78 -6.63 -13.32
N ILE A 48 -8.72 -6.96 -12.03
CA ILE A 48 -9.90 -7.46 -11.30
C ILE A 48 -10.95 -6.37 -11.16
N LEU A 49 -10.55 -5.14 -10.85
CA LEU A 49 -11.46 -4.00 -10.70
C LEU A 49 -12.07 -3.61 -12.06
N GLY A 50 -11.24 -3.46 -13.08
CA GLY A 50 -11.62 -2.96 -14.40
C GLY A 50 -12.42 -1.66 -14.29
N ASP A 51 -13.51 -1.57 -15.05
CA ASP A 51 -14.41 -0.40 -15.03
C ASP A 51 -15.43 -0.42 -13.88
N LYS A 52 -15.34 -1.41 -12.97
CA LYS A 52 -16.31 -1.56 -11.88
C LYS A 52 -16.04 -0.56 -10.75
N LYS A 53 -17.10 -0.20 -10.04
CA LYS A 53 -17.00 0.71 -8.87
C LYS A 53 -16.24 0.05 -7.71
N PHE A 54 -16.53 -1.23 -7.47
CA PHE A 54 -15.94 -2.12 -6.48
C PHE A 54 -15.61 -3.47 -7.15
N ILE A 55 -14.86 -4.33 -6.48
CA ILE A 55 -14.34 -5.58 -7.04
C ILE A 55 -15.45 -6.47 -7.62
N PHE A 56 -16.61 -6.55 -6.98
CA PHE A 56 -17.76 -7.32 -7.46
C PHE A 56 -18.89 -6.47 -8.06
N GLY A 57 -18.60 -5.23 -8.50
CA GLY A 57 -19.57 -4.37 -9.18
C GLY A 57 -19.95 -3.13 -8.36
N ASP A 58 -21.24 -2.99 -8.03
CA ASP A 58 -21.78 -1.73 -7.49
C ASP A 58 -21.81 -1.63 -5.97
N LYS A 59 -21.64 -2.76 -5.27
CA LYS A 59 -21.67 -2.84 -3.80
C LYS A 59 -20.29 -3.14 -3.26
N VAL A 60 -19.99 -2.56 -2.10
CA VAL A 60 -18.78 -2.86 -1.33
C VAL A 60 -18.88 -4.27 -0.76
N HIS A 61 -17.80 -5.03 -0.90
CA HIS A 61 -17.62 -6.34 -0.27
C HIS A 61 -16.36 -6.36 0.60
N GLU A 62 -16.20 -7.44 1.37
CA GLU A 62 -15.06 -7.63 2.28
C GLU A 62 -13.69 -7.52 1.58
N ILE A 63 -13.62 -7.93 0.32
CA ILE A 63 -12.41 -7.82 -0.48
C ILE A 63 -12.01 -6.36 -0.74
N ASP A 64 -12.97 -5.45 -0.94
CA ASP A 64 -12.69 -4.02 -1.10
C ASP A 64 -12.13 -3.44 0.21
N CYS A 65 -12.65 -3.86 1.36
CA CYS A 65 -12.10 -3.50 2.67
C CYS A 65 -10.68 -4.04 2.86
N THR A 66 -10.41 -5.27 2.39
CA THR A 66 -9.08 -5.89 2.47
C THR A 66 -8.07 -5.16 1.60
N ILE A 67 -8.44 -4.84 0.36
CA ILE A 67 -7.60 -4.04 -0.54
C ILE A 67 -7.36 -2.67 0.08
N PHE A 68 -8.41 -2.01 0.58
CA PHE A 68 -8.26 -0.72 1.26
C PHE A 68 -7.29 -0.78 2.43
N GLY A 69 -7.40 -1.79 3.30
CA GLY A 69 -6.52 -1.95 4.46
C GLY A 69 -5.03 -2.06 4.09
N HIS A 70 -4.71 -2.83 3.05
CA HIS A 70 -3.33 -2.95 2.56
C HIS A 70 -2.87 -1.67 1.84
N MET A 71 -3.75 -1.07 1.04
CA MET A 71 -3.43 0.03 0.15
C MET A 71 -3.41 1.40 0.86
N ALA A 72 -4.08 1.54 2.00
CA ALA A 72 -4.17 2.81 2.71
C ALA A 72 -2.80 3.39 3.09
N SER A 73 -1.83 2.52 3.42
CA SER A 73 -0.46 2.94 3.71
C SER A 73 0.22 3.53 2.48
N PHE A 74 0.00 2.97 1.29
CA PHE A 74 0.59 3.47 0.05
C PHE A 74 -0.06 4.77 -0.42
N THR A 75 -1.35 4.98 -0.14
CA THR A 75 -2.09 6.15 -0.63
C THR A 75 -2.03 7.31 0.34
N PHE A 76 -2.32 7.12 1.62
CA PHE A 76 -2.67 8.24 2.51
C PHE A 76 -1.58 8.62 3.51
N LEU A 77 -0.42 7.97 3.51
CA LEU A 77 0.69 8.42 4.35
C LEU A 77 1.18 9.82 3.92
N PRO A 78 1.54 10.69 4.88
CA PRO A 78 1.85 12.10 4.62
C PRO A 78 3.25 12.35 4.03
N TYR A 79 3.95 11.29 3.61
CA TYR A 79 5.28 11.35 3.03
C TYR A 79 5.32 10.57 1.73
N ASP A 80 6.16 11.03 0.79
CA ASP A 80 6.29 10.38 -0.50
C ASP A 80 7.27 9.20 -0.43
N HIS A 81 6.96 8.15 -1.19
CA HIS A 81 7.82 6.98 -1.35
C HIS A 81 7.55 6.33 -2.70
N GLU A 82 8.51 5.54 -3.19
CA GLU A 82 8.48 4.96 -4.54
C GLU A 82 7.14 4.30 -4.89
N ALA A 83 6.61 3.46 -4.01
CA ALA A 83 5.34 2.78 -4.22
C ALA A 83 4.12 3.72 -4.33
N LYS A 84 4.11 4.83 -3.59
CA LYS A 84 3.05 5.85 -3.65
C LYS A 84 3.12 6.60 -4.98
N ARG A 85 4.33 6.90 -5.44
CA ARG A 85 4.56 7.50 -6.76
C ARG A 85 4.09 6.59 -7.89
N ILE A 86 4.48 5.31 -7.88
CA ILE A 86 4.05 4.32 -8.87
C ILE A 86 2.51 4.22 -8.88
N LEU A 87 1.87 4.08 -7.72
CA LEU A 87 0.41 4.02 -7.61
C LEU A 87 -0.27 5.25 -8.22
N ARG A 88 0.22 6.45 -7.89
CA ARG A 88 -0.35 7.74 -8.33
C ARG A 88 -0.18 7.97 -9.83
N GLU A 89 0.99 7.65 -10.37
CA GLU A 89 1.36 7.95 -11.77
C GLU A 89 0.87 6.89 -12.74
N GLU A 90 0.88 5.61 -12.35
CA GLU A 90 0.62 4.49 -13.24
C GLU A 90 -0.78 3.85 -13.05
N PHE A 91 -1.40 3.99 -11.86
CA PHE A 91 -2.63 3.24 -11.50
C PHE A 91 -3.76 4.12 -10.94
N PRO A 92 -4.29 5.09 -11.73
CA PRO A 92 -5.33 6.00 -11.27
C PRO A 92 -6.64 5.30 -10.89
N THR A 93 -6.95 4.14 -11.50
CA THR A 93 -8.14 3.34 -11.21
C THR A 93 -8.17 2.87 -9.76
N ILE A 94 -7.02 2.38 -9.27
CA ILE A 94 -6.85 1.93 -7.89
C ILE A 94 -6.95 3.12 -6.94
N LYS A 95 -6.29 4.24 -7.26
CA LYS A 95 -6.39 5.47 -6.46
C LYS A 95 -7.85 5.91 -6.31
N ASN A 96 -8.61 5.95 -7.40
CA ASN A 96 -10.01 6.32 -7.38
C ASN A 96 -10.86 5.37 -6.52
N HIS A 97 -10.56 4.07 -6.54
CA HIS A 97 -11.20 3.09 -5.66
C HIS A 97 -10.88 3.37 -4.18
N MET A 98 -9.63 3.65 -3.86
CA MET A 98 -9.19 4.03 -2.51
C MET A 98 -9.88 5.30 -2.01
N ASP A 99 -9.97 6.34 -2.85
CA ASP A 99 -10.63 7.61 -2.53
C ASP A 99 -12.14 7.40 -2.28
N ARG A 100 -12.79 6.51 -3.06
CA ARG A 100 -14.20 6.13 -2.83
C ARG A 100 -14.39 5.46 -1.48
N MET A 101 -13.55 4.47 -1.14
CA MET A 101 -13.61 3.76 0.14
C MET A 101 -13.37 4.71 1.32
N ALA A 102 -12.37 5.59 1.22
CA ALA A 102 -12.08 6.60 2.23
C ALA A 102 -13.26 7.56 2.42
N LYS A 103 -13.85 8.06 1.33
CA LYS A 103 -15.02 8.96 1.39
C LYS A 103 -16.25 8.30 2.02
N MET A 104 -16.49 7.02 1.76
CA MET A 104 -17.66 6.30 2.25
C MET A 104 -17.59 5.97 3.74
N PHE A 105 -16.43 5.53 4.21
CA PHE A 105 -16.31 4.95 5.57
C PHE A 105 -15.47 5.80 6.53
N PHE A 106 -14.69 6.74 6.01
CA PHE A 106 -13.69 7.49 6.78
C PHE A 106 -13.76 9.00 6.53
N SER A 107 -14.96 9.53 6.29
CA SER A 107 -15.23 10.92 5.90
C SER A 107 -14.71 11.98 6.89
N GLU A 108 -14.59 11.63 8.18
CA GLU A 108 -14.07 12.49 9.25
C GLU A 108 -12.56 12.33 9.52
N SER A 109 -11.89 11.40 8.84
CA SER A 109 -10.52 10.99 9.16
C SER A 109 -9.42 11.71 8.34
N GLN A 110 -8.17 11.44 8.73
CA GLN A 110 -6.92 11.99 8.17
C GLN A 110 -6.58 11.53 6.75
N PHE A 111 -7.39 10.65 6.13
CA PHE A 111 -7.15 10.10 4.79
C PHE A 111 -7.51 11.08 3.65
N ARG A 112 -7.34 12.39 3.87
CA ARG A 112 -7.54 13.43 2.85
C ARG A 112 -6.17 13.85 2.32
N GLU A 113 -5.90 13.53 1.07
CA GLU A 113 -4.80 14.15 0.30
C GLU A 113 -5.20 15.55 -0.19
#